data_AF-A0A9E4KVK7-F1
#
_entry.id   AF-A0A9E4KVK7-F1
#
_cell.length_a   1.000
_cell.length_b   1.000
_cell.length_c   1.000
_cell.angle_alpha   90.00
_cell.angle_beta   90.00
_cell.angle_gamma   90.00
#
_symmetry.space_group_name_H-M   'P 1'
#
loop_
_entity.id
_entity.type
_entity.pdbx_description
1 polymer ?
#
loop_
_entity_poly.entity_id
_entity_poly.type
_entity_poly.pdbx_seq_one_letter_code
_entity_poly.pdbx_strand_id
1 'polypeptide(L)'
;MQESSATTGERADVWRLLESVLQGQQLILASNRGPMEHHVQPNGDLQARRGSGGVVTALSGLTGQAEFTWIASAMGEGDRRVAAANKGRAVRSPLPGQRVSVRYVTTARRIYHKYYNIICNPLLWFLQHYMWSSPYTPRIDGAIYDAWENGYAQVNREFADAIIEEAGGGARPLVMLHDYHLYLAPGMVREALPQARIQLFLHIPWPSSSYWELLPGIIRNAICASLCNADIVGFQSERDARAFLDSCDTFLDGAEVDRCGSAGGRRWRARIPSPSTWRRCGR
;
A
#
# COMPACT_ATOMS: atom_id res chain seq x y z
N MET A 1 2.78 32.21 29.01
CA MET A 1 2.24 30.91 29.44
C MET A 1 0.81 30.80 28.93
N GLN A 2 0.64 30.56 27.63
CA GLN A 2 -0.67 30.40 26.96
C GLN A 2 -0.37 29.82 25.55
N GLU A 3 -0.16 28.51 25.47
CA GLU A 3 0.01 27.83 24.15
C GLU A 3 -0.39 26.34 24.19
N SER A 4 -1.26 25.92 25.13
CA SER A 4 -1.50 24.49 25.41
C SER A 4 -2.96 24.01 25.26
N SER A 5 -3.95 24.86 24.98
CA SER A 5 -5.37 24.42 24.94
C SER A 5 -5.95 24.16 23.54
N ALA A 6 -5.39 24.72 22.46
CA ALA A 6 -5.98 24.60 21.12
C ALA A 6 -5.75 23.21 20.47
N THR A 7 -4.60 22.58 20.69
CA THR A 7 -4.22 21.29 20.08
C THR A 7 -4.96 20.08 20.67
N THR A 8 -5.51 20.20 21.87
CA THR A 8 -6.22 19.12 22.56
C THR A 8 -7.65 18.96 22.06
N GLY A 9 -8.31 20.07 21.71
CA GLY A 9 -9.68 20.08 21.16
C GLY A 9 -9.74 19.52 19.73
N GLU A 10 -8.84 19.97 18.85
CA GLU A 10 -8.77 19.48 17.46
C GLU A 10 -8.45 17.98 17.39
N ARG A 11 -7.57 17.49 18.28
CA ARG A 11 -7.29 16.05 18.40
C ARG A 11 -8.54 15.28 18.83
N ALA A 12 -9.27 15.76 19.83
CA ALA A 12 -10.50 15.11 20.30
C ALA A 12 -11.59 15.04 19.21
N ASP A 13 -11.66 16.03 18.32
CA ASP A 13 -12.59 16.05 17.19
C ASP A 13 -12.18 15.07 16.09
N VAL A 14 -10.88 14.97 15.77
CA VAL A 14 -10.34 13.96 14.84
C VAL A 14 -10.61 12.54 15.34
N TRP A 15 -10.54 12.31 16.65
CA TRP A 15 -10.79 10.99 17.23
C TRP A 15 -12.27 10.62 17.25
N ARG A 16 -13.16 11.55 17.59
CA ARG A 16 -14.61 11.34 17.43
C ARG A 16 -14.98 11.03 15.98
N LEU A 17 -14.33 11.71 15.03
CA LEU A 17 -14.48 11.41 13.61
C LEU A 17 -13.97 10.00 13.27
N LEU A 18 -12.77 9.63 13.71
CA LEU A 18 -12.22 8.30 13.47
C LEU A 18 -13.07 7.19 14.08
N GLU A 19 -13.56 7.35 15.31
CA GLU A 19 -14.51 6.42 15.91
C GLU A 19 -15.78 6.32 15.07
N SER A 20 -16.34 7.45 14.61
CA SER A 20 -17.53 7.44 13.76
C SER A 20 -17.31 6.80 12.39
N VAL A 21 -16.11 6.95 11.80
CA VAL A 21 -15.74 6.37 10.51
C VAL A 21 -15.48 4.87 10.63
N LEU A 22 -14.88 4.46 11.74
CA LEU A 22 -14.54 3.07 12.05
C LEU A 22 -15.70 2.31 12.73
N GLN A 23 -16.80 2.97 13.12
CA GLN A 23 -17.96 2.33 13.74
C GLN A 23 -18.49 1.19 12.85
N GLY A 24 -18.17 -0.04 13.25
CA GLY A 24 -18.56 -1.26 12.54
C GLY A 24 -17.70 -1.61 11.31
N GLN A 25 -16.62 -0.88 11.02
CA GLN A 25 -15.71 -1.18 9.90
C GLN A 25 -14.41 -1.79 10.41
N GLN A 26 -14.07 -2.95 9.88
CA GLN A 26 -12.76 -3.55 10.12
C GLN A 26 -11.69 -2.73 9.39
N LEU A 27 -10.73 -2.21 10.14
CA LEU A 27 -9.55 -1.54 9.58
C LEU A 27 -8.44 -2.57 9.36
N ILE A 28 -7.96 -2.65 8.12
CA ILE A 28 -6.83 -3.48 7.70
C ILE A 28 -5.80 -2.57 7.05
N LEU A 29 -4.63 -2.48 7.65
CA LEU A 29 -3.52 -1.68 7.17
C LEU A 29 -2.46 -2.62 6.60
N ALA A 30 -1.90 -2.33 5.42
CA ALA A 30 -0.80 -3.11 4.87
C ALA A 30 0.37 -2.24 4.40
N SER A 31 1.58 -2.67 4.74
CA SER A 31 2.83 -2.07 4.28
C SER A 31 3.95 -3.09 4.33
N ASN A 32 5.01 -2.90 3.53
CA ASN A 32 6.12 -3.87 3.52
C ASN A 32 6.73 -4.08 4.91
N ARG A 33 6.85 -3.02 5.72
CA ARG A 33 7.30 -3.10 7.11
C ARG A 33 6.14 -2.90 8.08
N GLY A 34 6.14 -3.65 9.18
CA GLY A 34 5.10 -3.61 10.21
C GLY A 34 5.44 -2.70 11.40
N PRO A 35 4.52 -2.61 12.37
CA PRO A 35 4.71 -1.77 13.57
C PRO A 35 5.74 -2.34 14.55
N MET A 36 6.11 -3.61 14.37
CA MET A 36 7.06 -4.34 15.20
C MET A 36 7.83 -5.39 14.38
N GLU A 37 9.00 -5.75 14.88
CA GLU A 37 9.88 -6.80 14.38
C GLU A 37 10.24 -7.73 15.54
N HIS A 38 10.32 -9.03 15.29
CA HIS A 38 10.69 -10.03 16.29
C HIS A 38 12.12 -10.51 16.06
N HIS A 39 12.94 -10.39 17.10
CA HIS A 39 14.32 -10.87 17.12
C HIS A 39 14.43 -12.13 17.95
N VAL A 40 15.16 -13.11 17.41
CA VAL A 40 15.54 -14.32 18.14
C VAL A 40 16.69 -13.97 19.09
N GLN A 41 16.48 -14.15 20.38
CA GLN A 41 17.49 -13.96 21.41
C GLN A 41 18.45 -15.16 21.48
N PRO A 42 19.64 -15.03 22.10
CA PRO A 42 20.58 -16.15 22.25
C PRO A 42 20.00 -17.36 22.98
N ASN A 43 19.03 -17.15 23.88
CA ASN A 43 18.32 -18.21 24.60
C ASN A 43 17.20 -18.88 23.79
N GLY A 44 16.94 -18.41 22.55
CA GLY A 44 15.90 -18.92 21.66
C GLY A 44 14.57 -18.17 21.72
N ASP A 45 14.38 -17.29 22.72
CA ASP A 45 13.14 -16.54 22.89
C ASP A 45 12.95 -15.47 21.82
N LEU A 46 11.69 -15.09 21.59
CA LEU A 46 11.33 -14.03 20.67
C LEU A 46 11.13 -12.71 21.43
N GLN A 47 11.91 -11.70 21.08
CA GLN A 47 11.72 -10.34 21.60
C GLN A 47 11.13 -9.45 20.50
N ALA A 48 9.93 -8.92 20.76
CA ALA A 48 9.34 -7.89 19.92
C ALA A 48 10.03 -6.54 20.15
N ARG A 49 10.33 -5.83 19.07
CA ARG A 49 10.85 -4.47 19.08
C ARG A 49 10.01 -3.61 18.15
N ARG A 50 9.94 -2.32 18.42
CA ARG A 50 9.24 -1.38 17.52
C ARG A 50 9.89 -1.43 16.14
N GLY A 51 9.06 -1.53 15.11
CA GLY A 51 9.50 -1.51 13.72
C GLY A 51 10.11 -0.15 13.36
N SER A 52 10.89 -0.14 12.27
CA SER A 52 11.61 1.05 11.81
C SER A 52 11.13 1.51 10.43
N GLY A 53 11.15 2.82 10.18
CA GLY A 53 10.88 3.43 8.87
C GLY A 53 9.83 4.53 8.91
N GLY A 54 9.75 5.32 7.83
CA GLY A 54 8.87 6.50 7.75
C GLY A 54 7.39 6.15 7.95
N VAL A 55 6.90 5.09 7.31
CA VAL A 55 5.52 4.60 7.45
C VAL A 55 5.18 4.21 8.89
N VAL A 56 6.09 3.46 9.54
CA VAL A 56 5.91 3.02 10.94
C VAL A 56 5.86 4.22 11.87
N THR A 57 6.73 5.21 11.66
CA THR A 57 6.72 6.45 12.44
C THR A 57 5.44 7.24 12.23
N ALA A 58 5.04 7.47 10.98
CA ALA A 58 3.85 8.26 10.63
C ALA A 58 2.55 7.66 11.20
N LEU A 59 2.45 6.33 11.22
CA LEU A 59 1.23 5.63 11.63
C LEU A 59 1.28 5.13 13.08
N SER A 60 2.38 5.35 13.81
CA SER A 60 2.51 4.92 15.20
C SER A 60 1.48 5.56 16.14
N GLY A 61 0.95 6.73 15.81
CA GLY A 61 -0.13 7.36 16.57
C GLY A 61 -1.43 6.53 16.55
N LEU A 62 -1.68 5.76 15.48
CA LEU A 62 -2.88 4.94 15.36
C LEU A 62 -2.81 3.68 16.24
N THR A 63 -1.60 3.13 16.46
CA THR A 63 -1.43 1.82 17.10
C THR A 63 -1.92 1.78 18.54
N GLY A 64 -2.00 2.91 19.25
CA GLY A 64 -2.55 2.98 20.61
C GLY A 64 -4.01 3.41 20.70
N GLN A 65 -4.61 3.87 19.58
CA GLN A 65 -5.91 4.54 19.59
C GLN A 65 -7.03 3.63 19.10
N ALA A 66 -6.78 2.85 18.06
CA ALA A 66 -7.78 1.97 17.45
C ALA A 66 -7.34 0.50 17.45
N GLU A 67 -8.31 -0.39 17.45
CA GLU A 67 -8.09 -1.81 17.17
C GLU A 67 -8.11 -2.04 15.66
N PHE A 68 -7.03 -2.60 15.13
CA PHE A 68 -6.91 -2.91 13.71
C PHE A 68 -5.84 -3.97 13.48
N THR A 69 -5.90 -4.59 12.29
CA THR A 69 -4.87 -5.53 11.86
C THR A 69 -3.91 -4.83 10.90
N TRP A 70 -2.61 -4.97 11.16
CA TRP A 70 -1.53 -4.50 10.32
C TRP A 70 -0.82 -5.69 9.65
N ILE A 71 -0.99 -5.83 8.35
CA ILE A 71 -0.35 -6.84 7.51
C ILE A 71 1.01 -6.35 7.05
N ALA A 72 2.06 -7.13 7.28
CA ALA A 72 3.43 -6.76 6.92
C ALA A 72 4.28 -7.98 6.49
N SER A 73 5.38 -7.74 5.78
CA SER A 73 6.31 -8.82 5.41
C SER A 73 7.00 -9.37 6.65
N ALA A 74 7.21 -10.69 6.71
CA ALA A 74 8.10 -11.31 7.67
C ALA A 74 9.57 -11.01 7.29
N MET A 75 10.15 -9.97 7.89
CA MET A 75 11.48 -9.44 7.55
C MET A 75 12.59 -10.31 8.12
N GLY A 76 12.41 -10.80 9.34
CA GLY A 76 13.39 -11.60 10.07
C GLY A 76 12.96 -13.05 10.33
N GLU A 77 13.90 -13.83 10.85
CA GLU A 77 13.63 -15.19 11.31
C GLU A 77 12.63 -15.21 12.48
N GLY A 78 12.69 -14.22 13.39
CA GLY A 78 11.73 -14.14 14.48
C GLY A 78 10.30 -13.89 13.98
N ASP A 79 10.10 -13.00 13.01
CA ASP A 79 8.78 -12.77 12.41
C ASP A 79 8.21 -14.04 11.77
N ARG A 80 9.06 -14.80 11.06
CA ARG A 80 8.69 -16.09 10.45
C ARG A 80 8.28 -17.11 11.51
N ARG A 81 8.98 -17.16 12.65
CA ARG A 81 8.62 -18.04 13.78
C ARG A 81 7.28 -17.63 14.40
N VAL A 82 7.02 -16.33 14.57
CA VAL A 82 5.72 -15.82 15.03
C VAL A 82 4.61 -16.21 14.05
N ALA A 83 4.83 -15.99 12.76
CA ALA A 83 3.88 -16.33 11.70
C ALA A 83 3.55 -17.83 11.71
N ALA A 84 4.59 -18.68 11.76
CA ALA A 84 4.43 -20.13 11.77
C ALA A 84 3.69 -20.64 13.02
N ALA A 85 4.06 -20.15 14.21
CA ALA A 85 3.40 -20.52 15.47
C ALA A 85 1.91 -20.16 15.48
N ASN A 86 1.53 -19.10 14.76
CA ASN A 86 0.15 -18.63 14.67
C ASN A 86 -0.54 -19.02 13.37
N LYS A 87 0.02 -19.96 12.59
CA LYS A 87 -0.53 -20.45 11.32
C LYS A 87 -0.89 -19.31 10.34
N GLY A 88 -0.07 -18.26 10.32
CA GLY A 88 -0.25 -17.08 9.48
C GLY A 88 -1.36 -16.12 9.91
N ARG A 89 -2.01 -16.33 11.06
CA ARG A 89 -3.03 -15.42 11.63
C ARG A 89 -2.39 -14.21 12.31
N ALA A 90 -3.19 -13.16 12.50
CA ALA A 90 -2.78 -11.95 13.20
C ALA A 90 -2.47 -12.24 14.68
N VAL A 91 -1.44 -11.58 15.22
CA VAL A 91 -0.99 -11.70 16.60
C VAL A 91 -1.02 -10.32 17.24
N ARG A 92 -1.59 -10.22 18.44
CA ARG A 92 -1.65 -8.95 19.16
C ARG A 92 -0.25 -8.46 19.52
N SER A 93 -0.01 -7.16 19.36
CA SER A 93 1.25 -6.53 19.77
C SER A 93 1.53 -6.77 21.26
N PRO A 94 2.71 -7.27 21.64
CA PRO A 94 3.12 -7.35 23.03
C PRO A 94 3.70 -6.03 23.54
N LEU A 95 3.83 -5.01 22.68
CA LEU A 95 4.39 -3.71 23.08
C LEU A 95 3.36 -2.92 23.92
N PRO A 96 3.78 -2.31 25.06
CA PRO A 96 2.86 -1.60 25.95
C PRO A 96 2.07 -0.50 25.23
N GLY A 97 0.77 -0.41 25.55
CA GLY A 97 -0.12 0.64 25.03
C GLY A 97 -0.54 0.47 23.58
N GLN A 98 -0.15 -0.63 22.90
CA GLN A 98 -0.58 -0.91 21.54
C GLN A 98 -1.84 -1.79 21.49
N ARG A 99 -2.78 -1.40 20.63
CA ARG A 99 -4.04 -2.07 20.29
C ARG A 99 -4.03 -2.70 18.89
N VAL A 100 -2.87 -2.70 18.23
CA VAL A 100 -2.69 -3.30 16.90
C VAL A 100 -2.38 -4.80 16.98
N SER A 101 -2.95 -5.57 16.05
CA SER A 101 -2.53 -6.94 15.77
C SER A 101 -1.70 -6.96 14.49
N VAL A 102 -0.57 -7.68 14.47
CA VAL A 102 0.27 -7.82 13.28
C VAL A 102 0.04 -9.18 12.63
N ARG A 103 -0.14 -9.20 11.31
CA ARG A 103 -0.18 -10.41 10.51
C ARG A 103 1.00 -10.42 9.55
N TYR A 104 1.81 -11.47 9.59
CA TYR A 104 3.02 -11.55 8.78
C TYR A 104 2.80 -12.35 7.50
N VAL A 105 3.10 -11.72 6.35
CA VAL A 105 3.21 -12.38 5.05
C VAL A 105 4.57 -13.05 4.96
N THR A 106 4.58 -14.38 4.87
CA THR A 106 5.83 -15.17 4.85
C THR A 106 6.18 -15.59 3.43
N THR A 107 6.90 -14.71 2.73
CA THR A 107 7.39 -14.99 1.37
C THR A 107 8.69 -15.80 1.41
N ALA A 108 8.89 -16.71 0.45
CA ALA A 108 10.19 -17.37 0.28
C ALA A 108 11.31 -16.35 -0.03
N ARG A 109 12.49 -16.51 0.56
CA ARG A 109 13.61 -15.53 0.46
C ARG A 109 13.98 -15.19 -0.99
N ARG A 110 13.96 -16.17 -1.90
CA ARG A 110 14.24 -15.97 -3.34
C ARG A 110 13.21 -15.08 -4.05
N ILE A 111 11.94 -15.20 -3.69
CA ILE A 111 10.83 -14.42 -4.24
C ILE A 111 10.88 -13.01 -3.65
N TYR A 112 11.11 -12.90 -2.33
CA TYR A 112 11.29 -11.61 -1.67
C TYR A 112 12.49 -10.84 -2.24
N HIS A 113 13.59 -11.51 -2.58
CA HIS A 113 14.74 -10.88 -3.26
C HIS A 113 14.32 -10.25 -4.60
N LYS A 114 13.60 -10.99 -5.46
CA LYS A 114 13.10 -10.47 -6.73
C LYS A 114 12.18 -9.26 -6.53
N TYR A 115 11.24 -9.38 -5.59
CA TYR A 115 10.34 -8.31 -5.22
C TYR A 115 11.07 -7.05 -4.72
N TYR A 116 11.89 -7.18 -3.66
CA TYR A 116 12.41 -6.03 -2.94
C TYR A 116 13.74 -5.51 -3.51
N ASN A 117 14.67 -6.41 -3.85
CA ASN A 117 16.04 -6.08 -4.28
C ASN A 117 16.18 -5.96 -5.80
N ILE A 118 15.15 -6.22 -6.59
CA ILE A 118 15.17 -6.03 -8.05
C ILE A 118 14.08 -5.03 -8.48
N ILE A 119 12.83 -5.21 -8.03
CA ILE A 119 11.73 -4.33 -8.46
C ILE A 119 11.57 -3.11 -7.55
N CYS A 120 11.43 -3.28 -6.23
CA CYS A 120 11.16 -2.14 -5.34
C CYS A 120 12.32 -1.13 -5.31
N ASN A 121 13.48 -1.52 -4.77
CA ASN A 121 14.55 -0.54 -4.50
C ASN A 121 15.40 -0.12 -5.71
N PRO A 122 15.81 -0.98 -6.65
CA PRO A 122 16.64 -0.50 -7.75
C PRO A 122 15.83 -0.05 -8.97
N LEU A 123 14.65 -0.62 -9.23
CA LEU A 123 13.82 -0.22 -10.36
C LEU A 123 12.87 0.93 -9.97
N LEU A 124 11.85 0.66 -9.15
CA LEU A 124 10.79 1.64 -8.83
C LEU A 124 11.32 2.85 -8.06
N TRP A 125 12.12 2.64 -7.02
CA TRP A 125 12.65 3.76 -6.22
C TRP A 125 13.54 4.68 -7.06
N PHE A 126 14.49 4.15 -7.83
CA PHE A 126 15.37 5.02 -8.64
C PHE A 126 14.59 5.74 -9.74
N LEU A 127 13.61 5.09 -10.37
CA LEU A 127 12.71 5.73 -11.32
C LEU A 127 11.97 6.91 -10.66
N GLN A 128 11.30 6.65 -9.55
CA GLN A 128 10.44 7.63 -8.91
C GLN A 128 11.22 8.80 -8.27
N HIS A 129 12.52 8.64 -8.04
CA HIS A 129 13.42 9.69 -7.57
C HIS A 129 14.27 10.33 -8.69
N TYR A 130 13.98 10.05 -9.97
CA TYR A 130 14.73 10.58 -11.11
C TYR A 130 16.25 10.27 -11.06
N MET A 131 16.60 9.09 -10.55
CA MET A 131 18.00 8.67 -10.34
C MET A 131 18.56 7.81 -11.48
N TRP A 132 17.81 7.63 -12.57
CA TRP A 132 18.32 6.92 -13.74
C TRP A 132 19.09 7.84 -14.66
N SER A 133 20.19 7.31 -15.18
CA SER A 133 20.96 7.95 -16.23
C SER A 133 20.58 7.27 -17.52
N SER A 134 19.65 7.87 -18.28
CA SER A 134 19.07 7.30 -19.50
C SER A 134 20.05 6.65 -20.51
N PRO A 135 21.32 7.07 -20.65
CA PRO A 135 22.27 6.33 -21.51
C PRO A 135 22.75 4.98 -20.95
N TYR A 136 22.61 4.73 -19.65
CA TYR A 136 23.19 3.55 -18.97
C TYR A 136 22.18 2.75 -18.15
N THR A 137 21.15 3.40 -17.62
CA THR A 137 20.14 2.80 -16.74
C THR A 137 18.73 3.33 -17.06
N PRO A 138 17.69 2.50 -16.88
CA PRO A 138 17.72 1.12 -16.38
C PRO A 138 18.13 0.14 -17.49
N ARG A 139 18.76 -0.98 -17.10
CA ARG A 139 18.90 -2.13 -18.00
C ARG A 139 17.67 -3.01 -17.83
N ILE A 140 16.76 -2.95 -18.79
CA ILE A 140 15.58 -3.81 -18.82
C ILE A 140 15.94 -5.09 -19.59
N ASP A 141 16.11 -6.19 -18.87
CA ASP A 141 16.40 -7.51 -19.43
C ASP A 141 15.45 -8.58 -18.88
N GLY A 142 15.67 -9.84 -19.25
CA GLY A 142 14.84 -10.97 -18.80
C GLY A 142 14.75 -11.12 -17.29
N ALA A 143 15.75 -10.64 -16.52
CA ALA A 143 15.71 -10.70 -15.07
C ALA A 143 14.68 -9.74 -14.48
N ILE A 144 14.43 -8.58 -15.11
CA ILE A 144 13.36 -7.65 -14.69
C ILE A 144 11.98 -8.28 -14.92
N TYR A 145 11.75 -8.91 -16.06
CA TYR A 145 10.47 -9.57 -16.34
C TYR A 145 10.21 -10.75 -15.41
N ASP A 146 11.21 -11.60 -15.17
CA ASP A 146 11.11 -12.69 -14.20
C ASP A 146 10.91 -12.15 -12.77
N ALA A 147 11.59 -11.08 -12.38
CA ALA A 147 11.41 -10.49 -11.06
C ALA A 147 10.05 -9.81 -10.87
N TRP A 148 9.48 -9.26 -11.94
CA TRP A 148 8.13 -8.72 -11.95
C TRP A 148 7.09 -9.83 -11.72
N GLU A 149 7.12 -10.89 -12.54
CA GLU A 149 6.12 -11.96 -12.48
C GLU A 149 6.31 -12.87 -11.25
N ASN A 150 7.53 -13.41 -11.07
CA ASN A 150 7.86 -14.42 -10.05
C ASN A 150 8.41 -13.78 -8.76
N GLY A 151 8.17 -12.50 -8.56
CA GLY A 151 8.62 -11.73 -7.41
C GLY A 151 7.56 -10.70 -7.01
N TYR A 152 7.51 -9.59 -7.72
CA TYR A 152 6.70 -8.44 -7.32
C TYR A 152 5.19 -8.71 -7.37
N ALA A 153 4.70 -9.29 -8.46
CA ALA A 153 3.29 -9.68 -8.58
C ALA A 153 2.92 -10.78 -7.58
N GLN A 154 3.82 -11.75 -7.35
CA GLN A 154 3.60 -12.79 -6.36
C GLN A 154 3.48 -12.23 -4.94
N VAL A 155 4.40 -11.36 -4.50
CA VAL A 155 4.33 -10.77 -3.15
C VAL A 155 3.09 -9.90 -3.00
N ASN A 156 2.73 -9.09 -4.00
CA ASN A 156 1.49 -8.32 -3.96
C ASN A 156 0.24 -9.20 -3.83
N ARG A 157 0.24 -10.37 -4.49
CA ARG A 157 -0.82 -11.37 -4.34
C ARG A 157 -0.88 -11.94 -2.93
N GLU A 158 0.26 -12.34 -2.37
CA GLU A 158 0.34 -12.84 -0.98
C GLU A 158 -0.18 -11.80 0.05
N PHE A 159 0.08 -10.51 -0.18
CA PHE A 159 -0.50 -9.43 0.61
C PHE A 159 -2.01 -9.27 0.40
N ALA A 160 -2.48 -9.30 -0.85
CA ALA A 160 -3.90 -9.22 -1.17
C ALA A 160 -4.68 -10.38 -0.54
N ASP A 161 -4.17 -11.61 -0.64
CA ASP A 161 -4.76 -12.81 -0.05
C ASP A 161 -4.85 -12.67 1.48
N ALA A 162 -3.79 -12.19 2.13
CA ALA A 162 -3.81 -11.92 3.57
C ALA A 162 -4.86 -10.87 3.96
N ILE A 163 -5.04 -9.81 3.15
CA ILE A 163 -6.08 -8.79 3.36
C ILE A 163 -7.48 -9.41 3.22
N ILE A 164 -7.69 -10.20 2.17
CA ILE A 164 -8.98 -10.85 1.86
C ILE A 164 -9.37 -11.82 2.97
N GLU A 165 -8.42 -12.65 3.42
CA GLU A 165 -8.64 -13.59 4.51
C GLU A 165 -8.91 -12.88 5.84
N GLU A 166 -8.21 -11.78 6.11
CA GLU A 166 -8.43 -10.99 7.33
C GLU A 166 -9.79 -10.30 7.31
N ALA A 167 -10.24 -9.82 6.16
CA ALA A 167 -11.55 -9.21 5.98
C ALA A 167 -12.71 -10.18 6.28
N GLY A 168 -12.48 -11.50 6.16
CA GLY A 168 -13.40 -12.54 6.63
C GLY A 168 -14.82 -12.50 6.04
N GLY A 169 -15.01 -11.85 4.88
CA GLY A 169 -16.34 -11.63 4.29
C GLY A 169 -17.18 -10.52 4.97
N GLY A 170 -16.56 -9.69 5.83
CA GLY A 170 -17.20 -8.51 6.41
C GLY A 170 -17.75 -7.57 5.33
N ALA A 171 -18.87 -6.92 5.62
CA ALA A 171 -19.66 -6.25 4.57
C ALA A 171 -18.87 -5.16 3.81
N ARG A 172 -17.98 -4.41 4.49
CA ARG A 172 -17.21 -3.28 3.93
C ARG A 172 -15.94 -2.97 4.76
N PRO A 173 -14.83 -3.72 4.64
CA PRO A 173 -13.59 -3.39 5.34
C PRO A 173 -12.99 -2.09 4.80
N LEU A 174 -12.27 -1.36 5.66
CA LEU A 174 -11.40 -0.25 5.28
C LEU A 174 -9.97 -0.78 5.13
N VAL A 175 -9.48 -0.82 3.90
CA VAL A 175 -8.15 -1.30 3.54
C VAL A 175 -7.25 -0.09 3.26
N MET A 176 -6.21 0.08 4.07
CA MET A 176 -5.20 1.14 3.94
C MET A 176 -3.87 0.55 3.50
N LEU A 177 -3.54 0.70 2.22
CA LEU A 177 -2.29 0.25 1.62
C LEU A 177 -1.28 1.39 1.67
N HIS A 178 -0.03 1.08 2.02
CA HIS A 178 1.02 2.08 2.05
C HIS A 178 2.21 1.69 1.20
N ASP A 179 2.58 2.67 0.38
CA ASP A 179 3.82 2.77 -0.38
C ASP A 179 3.91 1.93 -1.66
N TYR A 180 4.91 2.26 -2.50
CA TYR A 180 5.14 1.70 -3.84
C TYR A 180 5.43 0.19 -3.88
N HIS A 181 5.61 -0.40 -2.72
CA HIS A 181 5.75 -1.84 -2.50
C HIS A 181 4.49 -2.63 -2.91
N LEU A 182 3.31 -2.01 -2.77
CA LEU A 182 2.02 -2.70 -2.89
C LEU A 182 1.17 -2.20 -4.05
N TYR A 183 1.77 -1.84 -5.20
CA TYR A 183 1.01 -1.24 -6.31
C TYR A 183 -0.06 -2.14 -6.92
N LEU A 184 0.09 -3.46 -6.88
CA LEU A 184 -0.86 -4.39 -7.49
C LEU A 184 -1.94 -4.86 -6.52
N ALA A 185 -1.73 -4.66 -5.22
CA ALA A 185 -2.68 -5.06 -4.19
C ALA A 185 -4.08 -4.39 -4.32
N PRO A 186 -4.24 -3.09 -4.66
CA PRO A 186 -5.57 -2.49 -4.78
C PRO A 186 -6.45 -3.19 -5.83
N GLY A 187 -5.91 -3.51 -7.01
CA GLY A 187 -6.63 -4.24 -8.05
C GLY A 187 -7.06 -5.64 -7.59
N MET A 188 -6.13 -6.40 -7.01
CA MET A 188 -6.38 -7.75 -6.51
C MET A 188 -7.42 -7.77 -5.36
N VAL A 189 -7.33 -6.81 -4.43
CA VAL A 189 -8.30 -6.69 -3.33
C VAL A 189 -9.67 -6.25 -3.84
N ARG A 190 -9.75 -5.31 -4.79
CA ARG A 190 -11.03 -4.86 -5.38
C ARG A 190 -11.77 -6.00 -6.07
N GLU A 191 -11.03 -6.86 -6.78
CA GLU A 191 -11.60 -8.02 -7.48
C GLU A 191 -12.29 -8.98 -6.51
N ALA A 192 -11.63 -9.31 -5.40
CA ALA A 192 -12.18 -10.23 -4.40
C ALA A 192 -13.18 -9.57 -3.44
N LEU A 193 -13.00 -8.28 -3.13
CA LEU A 193 -13.83 -7.50 -2.20
C LEU A 193 -14.37 -6.23 -2.87
N PRO A 194 -15.39 -6.34 -3.76
CA PRO A 194 -15.90 -5.19 -4.52
C PRO A 194 -16.44 -4.04 -3.65
N GLN A 195 -16.85 -4.34 -2.41
CA GLN A 195 -17.42 -3.39 -1.46
C GLN A 195 -16.40 -2.81 -0.47
N ALA A 196 -15.13 -3.25 -0.51
CA ALA A 196 -14.08 -2.70 0.34
C ALA A 196 -13.86 -1.22 0.05
N ARG A 197 -13.52 -0.44 1.07
CA ARG A 197 -12.98 0.91 0.90
C ARG A 197 -11.47 0.79 0.83
N ILE A 198 -10.88 1.08 -0.31
CA ILE A 198 -9.46 0.86 -0.57
C ILE A 198 -8.78 2.23 -0.70
N GLN A 199 -7.87 2.52 0.20
CA GLN A 199 -6.96 3.65 0.10
C GLN A 199 -5.55 3.14 -0.16
N LEU A 200 -4.81 3.81 -1.06
CA LEU A 200 -3.36 3.67 -1.15
C LEU A 200 -2.72 5.03 -0.92
N PHE A 201 -1.68 5.12 -0.08
CA PHE A 201 -0.90 6.34 0.11
C PHE A 201 0.56 6.13 -0.29
N LEU A 202 1.07 6.98 -1.18
CA LEU A 202 2.44 6.99 -1.64
C LEU A 202 3.31 7.95 -0.86
N HIS A 203 4.42 7.42 -0.34
CA HIS A 203 5.37 8.19 0.48
C HIS A 203 6.55 8.74 -0.32
N ILE A 204 6.70 8.29 -1.56
CA ILE A 204 7.75 8.71 -2.50
C ILE A 204 7.13 9.50 -3.68
N PRO A 205 7.94 10.27 -4.44
CA PRO A 205 7.41 11.08 -5.54
C PRO A 205 6.81 10.23 -6.66
N TRP A 206 5.95 10.84 -7.49
CA TRP A 206 5.48 10.24 -8.74
C TRP A 206 6.10 10.99 -9.92
N PRO A 207 6.81 10.30 -10.84
CA PRO A 207 7.51 10.97 -11.91
C PRO A 207 6.56 11.43 -13.03
N SER A 208 7.00 12.34 -13.89
CA SER A 208 6.23 12.72 -15.09
C SER A 208 5.96 11.50 -15.97
N SER A 209 4.88 11.53 -16.75
CA SER A 209 4.51 10.43 -17.65
C SER A 209 5.66 10.04 -18.59
N SER A 210 6.39 11.01 -19.15
CA SER A 210 7.56 10.76 -20.01
C SER A 210 8.70 10.01 -19.31
N TYR A 211 8.89 10.21 -18.00
CA TYR A 211 9.90 9.49 -17.25
C TYR A 211 9.37 8.14 -16.77
N TRP A 212 8.09 8.06 -16.39
CA TRP A 212 7.39 6.80 -16.09
C TRP A 212 7.38 5.83 -17.28
N GLU A 213 7.38 6.34 -18.51
CA GLU A 213 7.45 5.58 -19.77
C GLU A 213 8.70 4.69 -19.88
N LEU A 214 9.77 5.01 -19.16
CA LEU A 214 10.99 4.20 -19.11
C LEU A 214 10.75 2.79 -18.52
N LEU A 215 9.64 2.58 -17.81
CA LEU A 215 9.20 1.23 -17.42
C LEU A 215 8.60 0.47 -18.60
N PRO A 216 8.80 -0.86 -18.67
CA PRO A 216 8.09 -1.70 -19.62
C PRO A 216 6.57 -1.50 -19.57
N GLY A 217 5.91 -1.51 -20.74
CA GLY A 217 4.45 -1.31 -20.87
C GLY A 217 3.64 -2.21 -19.94
N ILE A 218 3.98 -3.50 -19.87
CA ILE A 218 3.31 -4.47 -19.00
C ILE A 218 3.38 -4.10 -17.52
N ILE A 219 4.48 -3.49 -17.07
CA ILE A 219 4.69 -3.09 -15.67
C ILE A 219 3.93 -1.80 -15.39
N ARG A 220 4.18 -0.75 -16.19
CA ARG A 220 3.60 0.58 -15.95
C ARG A 220 2.07 0.58 -16.07
N ASN A 221 1.53 -0.13 -17.06
CA ASN A 221 0.07 -0.21 -17.27
C ASN A 221 -0.59 -0.99 -16.14
N ALA A 222 0.00 -2.11 -15.69
CA ALA A 222 -0.54 -2.90 -14.59
C ALA A 222 -0.56 -2.11 -13.27
N ILE A 223 0.49 -1.32 -12.99
CA ILE A 223 0.55 -0.44 -11.82
C ILE A 223 -0.56 0.62 -11.89
N CYS A 224 -0.64 1.38 -12.99
CA CYS A 224 -1.65 2.43 -13.13
C CYS A 224 -3.07 1.86 -13.05
N ALA A 225 -3.35 0.73 -13.74
CA ALA A 225 -4.65 0.09 -13.71
C ALA A 225 -5.04 -0.40 -12.31
N SER A 226 -4.10 -1.00 -11.57
CA SER A 226 -4.34 -1.41 -10.19
C SER A 226 -4.64 -0.21 -9.30
N LEU A 227 -3.87 0.87 -9.40
CA LEU A 227 -4.10 2.09 -8.61
C LEU A 227 -5.48 2.71 -8.88
N CYS A 228 -5.99 2.64 -10.12
CA CYS A 228 -7.35 3.07 -10.46
C CYS A 228 -8.46 2.22 -9.81
N ASN A 229 -8.15 1.08 -9.20
CA ASN A 229 -9.10 0.27 -8.43
C ASN A 229 -9.21 0.68 -6.94
N ALA A 230 -8.30 1.55 -6.46
CA ALA A 230 -8.43 2.18 -5.16
C ALA A 230 -9.49 3.29 -5.20
N ASP A 231 -10.24 3.47 -4.11
CA ASP A 231 -11.18 4.59 -3.95
C ASP A 231 -10.45 5.92 -3.76
N ILE A 232 -9.27 5.87 -3.11
CA ILE A 232 -8.43 7.04 -2.85
C ILE A 232 -6.96 6.64 -3.07
N VAL A 233 -6.27 7.37 -3.94
CA VAL A 233 -4.81 7.35 -4.02
C VAL A 233 -4.29 8.68 -3.49
N GLY A 234 -3.52 8.64 -2.41
CA GLY A 234 -2.90 9.79 -1.77
C GLY A 234 -1.42 9.93 -2.14
N PHE A 235 -0.96 11.18 -2.26
CA PHE A 235 0.42 11.54 -2.60
C PHE A 235 0.93 12.61 -1.62
N GLN A 236 2.25 12.79 -1.55
CA GLN A 236 2.88 13.84 -0.74
C GLN A 236 2.63 15.26 -1.30
N SER A 237 2.45 15.39 -2.62
CA SER A 237 2.26 16.68 -3.28
C SER A 237 1.19 16.64 -4.37
N GLU A 238 0.59 17.80 -4.67
CA GLU A 238 -0.32 17.95 -5.80
C GLU A 238 0.38 17.70 -7.14
N ARG A 239 1.69 17.99 -7.22
CA ARG A 239 2.48 17.74 -8.43
C ARG A 239 2.53 16.26 -8.76
N ASP A 240 2.78 15.42 -7.76
CA ASP A 240 2.81 13.97 -7.91
C ASP A 240 1.42 13.43 -8.33
N ALA A 241 0.36 13.94 -7.71
CA ALA A 241 -1.00 13.57 -8.07
C ALA A 241 -1.31 13.91 -9.55
N ARG A 242 -0.95 15.11 -10.02
CA ARG A 242 -1.13 15.49 -11.43
C ARG A 242 -0.31 14.61 -12.38
N ALA A 243 0.95 14.33 -12.04
CA ALA A 243 1.81 13.47 -12.83
C ALA A 243 1.26 12.02 -12.93
N PHE A 244 0.63 11.52 -11.86
CA PHE A 244 -0.08 10.24 -11.89
C PHE A 244 -1.29 10.27 -12.82
N LEU A 245 -2.10 11.33 -12.78
CA LEU A 245 -3.23 11.49 -13.69
C LEU A 245 -2.76 11.53 -15.16
N ASP A 246 -1.67 12.24 -15.45
CA ASP A 246 -1.08 12.27 -16.78
C ASP A 246 -0.57 10.88 -17.20
N SER A 247 0.01 10.11 -16.28
CA SER A 247 0.40 8.72 -16.53
C SER A 247 -0.81 7.84 -16.86
N CYS A 248 -1.94 8.02 -16.16
CA CYS A 248 -3.17 7.29 -16.45
C CYS A 248 -3.72 7.66 -17.83
N ASP A 249 -3.80 8.95 -18.14
CA ASP A 249 -4.29 9.49 -19.41
C ASP A 249 -3.42 9.03 -20.60
N THR A 250 -2.10 8.97 -20.43
CA THR A 250 -1.18 8.53 -21.50
C THR A 250 -1.18 7.02 -21.72
N PHE A 251 -1.25 6.20 -20.66
CA PHE A 251 -0.91 4.77 -20.76
C PHE A 251 -2.09 3.80 -20.60
N LEU A 252 -3.25 4.26 -20.13
CA LEU A 252 -4.41 3.41 -19.94
C LEU A 252 -5.48 3.70 -20.99
N ASP A 253 -5.69 2.74 -21.88
CA ASP A 253 -6.74 2.83 -22.89
C ASP A 253 -8.12 2.95 -22.22
N GLY A 254 -8.85 4.01 -22.59
CA GLY A 254 -10.19 4.27 -22.09
C GLY A 254 -10.24 4.83 -20.67
N ALA A 255 -9.12 5.28 -20.08
CA ALA A 255 -9.15 5.99 -18.81
C ALA A 255 -9.92 7.30 -18.92
N GLU A 256 -10.79 7.55 -17.95
CA GLU A 256 -11.47 8.83 -17.79
C GLU A 256 -10.80 9.61 -16.66
N VAL A 257 -10.20 10.76 -17.00
CA VAL A 257 -9.47 11.61 -16.07
C VAL A 257 -10.19 12.94 -15.91
N ASP A 258 -10.75 13.16 -14.72
CA ASP A 258 -11.35 14.44 -14.32
C ASP A 258 -10.32 15.29 -13.58
N ARG A 259 -9.88 16.35 -14.27
CA ARG A 259 -8.93 17.34 -13.77
C ARG A 259 -9.61 18.56 -13.13
N CYS A 260 -10.94 18.69 -13.28
CA CYS A 260 -11.71 19.74 -12.62
C CYS A 260 -11.82 19.42 -11.12
N GLY A 261 -10.90 19.97 -10.34
CA GLY A 261 -10.89 19.75 -8.90
C GLY A 261 -12.25 20.08 -8.27
N SER A 262 -12.72 19.24 -7.34
CA SER A 262 -13.89 19.58 -6.51
C SER A 262 -13.62 20.86 -5.71
N ALA A 263 -14.66 21.61 -5.30
CA ALA A 263 -14.53 22.83 -4.49
C ALA A 263 -13.45 22.68 -3.40
N GLY A 264 -12.32 23.38 -3.57
CA GLY A 264 -11.10 23.21 -2.77
C GLY A 264 -9.85 22.71 -3.52
N GLY A 265 -9.96 22.33 -4.80
CA GLY A 265 -8.83 22.15 -5.72
C GLY A 265 -7.87 20.97 -5.46
N ARG A 266 -8.15 20.11 -4.48
CA ARG A 266 -7.22 19.05 -4.01
C ARG A 266 -7.69 17.61 -4.25
N ARG A 267 -8.71 17.41 -5.08
CA ARG A 267 -9.25 16.08 -5.38
C ARG A 267 -9.52 15.94 -6.87
N TRP A 268 -9.00 14.87 -7.44
CA TRP A 268 -9.13 14.53 -8.85
C TRP A 268 -9.55 13.07 -8.99
N ARG A 269 -9.98 12.67 -10.18
CA ARG A 269 -10.45 11.31 -10.44
C ARG A 269 -9.80 10.74 -11.69
N ALA A 270 -9.30 9.52 -11.58
CA ALA A 270 -8.99 8.66 -12.72
C ALA A 270 -9.72 7.33 -12.52
N ARG A 271 -10.37 6.80 -13.56
CA ARG A 271 -10.99 5.47 -13.54
C ARG A 271 -10.85 4.77 -14.89
N ILE A 272 -10.76 3.45 -14.87
CA ILE A 272 -10.97 2.63 -16.06
C ILE A 272 -12.43 2.13 -16.00
N PRO A 273 -13.28 2.42 -16.99
CA PRO A 273 -14.64 1.89 -17.04
C PRO A 273 -14.64 0.35 -17.02
N SER A 274 -15.56 -0.26 -16.25
CA SER A 274 -15.77 -1.71 -16.31
C SER A 274 -16.34 -2.09 -17.68
N PRO A 275 -15.95 -3.23 -18.29
CA PRO A 275 -16.60 -3.75 -19.50
C PRO A 275 -18.13 -3.89 -19.36
N SER A 276 -18.64 -4.02 -18.12
CA SER A 276 -20.08 -4.14 -17.84
C SER A 276 -20.89 -2.85 -18.01
N THR A 277 -20.27 -1.69 -18.26
CA THR A 277 -20.98 -0.41 -18.49
C THR A 277 -21.33 -0.14 -19.96
N TRP A 278 -21.03 -1.06 -20.89
CA TRP A 278 -21.57 -1.04 -22.26
C TRP A 278 -23.06 -1.43 -22.28
N ARG A 279 -23.93 -0.69 -21.57
CA ARG A 279 -25.36 -0.67 -21.86
C ARG A 279 -25.65 0.48 -22.81
N ARG A 280 -25.73 0.11 -24.09
CA ARG A 280 -26.53 0.72 -25.17
C ARG A 280 -27.00 2.17 -24.90
N CYS A 281 -26.24 3.15 -25.36
CA CYS A 281 -26.87 4.26 -26.07
C CYS A 281 -27.04 3.81 -27.51
N GLY A 282 -28.23 3.30 -27.81
CA GLY A 282 -28.63 2.92 -29.15
C GLY A 282 -29.19 4.12 -29.91
N ARG A 283 -28.90 4.10 -31.22
CA ARG A 283 -29.43 4.88 -32.35
C ARG A 283 -28.99 6.33 -32.44
#